data_AF-A0A370ANB6-F1
#
_entry.id   AF-A0A370ANB6-F1
#
_cell.length_a   1.000
_cell.length_b   1.000
_cell.length_c   1.000
_cell.angle_alpha   90.00
_cell.angle_beta   90.00
_cell.angle_gamma   90.00
#
_symmetry.space_group_name_H-M   'P 1'
#
loop_
_entity.id
_entity.type
_entity.pdbx_description
1 polymer ?
#
loop_
_entity_poly.entity_id
_entity_poly.type
_entity_poly.pdbx_seq_one_letter_code
_entity_poly.pdbx_strand_id
1 'polypeptide(L)'
;MAFEYIQSARDTPCSVRAESFGRSRTPLLTMSKWGEEASLLFKSGNSGEKVRRIENHPGRTVLTTASRQHVYRRLDGGNIEYDIVLSGIPDSPVFKIPLEKPRGLSFHRQGIRYGHLMNDEVRGSYAVYWNRRDRQYRTGKFCHIYRPRIIDARGCWIWGDLDYDGDSLFITVDETWLKKASYPVTVDPRLGSDSVGAGSYDFINSEAGMPFVEMGMALQRLNPETPVAGGCTAHYYSYKNDYEAGGFAALYDGSLPANLVSSGAPFMNLRVPSADDPSWKSSTFNIAQEQNAGSYLWFGLLAKYYYYPYFDEVDGASLRIHYPASVDAPPATCGSTTLYSDILLSQYFDYINLTTWTFKVEDRIKPDEELFHAAEFHRQEDTGLGLTETFTASRGLLRLISSLGSLSDTKIQTVFYQRTLSALAGVSELFTRYFSSFIKIVENWAVWDVFQSFRSHASEELVIYSPLIQCLELKSPI
;
A
#
# COMPACT_ATOMS: atom_id res chain seq x y z
N MET A 1 -18.44 -17.68 -13.95
CA MET A 1 -18.03 -16.95 -12.74
C MET A 1 -19.07 -17.24 -11.67
N ALA A 2 -18.68 -17.77 -10.50
CA ALA A 2 -19.65 -18.17 -9.47
C ALA A 2 -20.07 -16.96 -8.62
N PHE A 3 -19.14 -16.07 -8.28
CA PHE A 3 -19.41 -14.74 -7.72
C PHE A 3 -18.13 -13.86 -7.73
N GLU A 4 -18.33 -12.54 -7.65
CA GLU A 4 -17.29 -11.53 -7.39
C GLU A 4 -17.83 -10.49 -6.41
N TYR A 5 -17.04 -10.08 -5.42
CA TYR A 5 -17.37 -8.92 -4.58
C TYR A 5 -16.12 -8.21 -4.04
N ILE A 6 -16.31 -6.97 -3.60
CA ILE A 6 -15.29 -6.15 -2.93
C ILE A 6 -15.43 -6.35 -1.42
N GLN A 7 -14.41 -6.96 -0.81
CA GLN A 7 -14.38 -7.33 0.60
C GLN A 7 -14.26 -6.10 1.51
N SER A 8 -13.25 -5.25 1.29
CA SER A 8 -13.09 -3.96 2.00
C SER A 8 -13.24 -2.81 1.00
N ALA A 9 -14.07 -1.81 1.29
CA ALA A 9 -14.23 -0.64 0.41
C ALA A 9 -13.56 0.63 0.96
N ARG A 10 -13.20 0.64 2.26
CA ARG A 10 -12.74 1.85 2.96
C ARG A 10 -11.24 2.08 2.87
N ASP A 11 -10.47 1.00 2.79
CA ASP A 11 -9.01 1.05 2.95
C ASP A 11 -8.24 0.67 1.70
N THR A 12 -8.06 -0.64 1.51
CA THR A 12 -7.37 -1.21 0.34
C THR A 12 -8.30 -2.24 -0.28
N PRO A 13 -9.04 -1.85 -1.34
CA PRO A 13 -10.04 -2.73 -1.91
C PRO A 13 -9.48 -4.09 -2.30
N CYS A 14 -10.10 -5.13 -1.74
CA CYS A 14 -9.78 -6.51 -2.06
C CYS A 14 -10.96 -7.12 -2.82
N SER A 15 -10.74 -7.52 -4.06
CA SER A 15 -11.72 -8.29 -4.83
C SER A 15 -11.58 -9.75 -4.47
N VAL A 16 -12.70 -10.42 -4.24
CA VAL A 16 -12.76 -11.86 -4.05
C VAL A 16 -13.67 -12.49 -5.07
N ARG A 17 -13.10 -13.49 -5.76
CA ARG A 17 -13.77 -14.23 -6.83
C ARG A 17 -13.74 -15.72 -6.54
N ALA A 18 -14.83 -16.42 -6.83
CA ALA A 18 -14.79 -17.86 -7.02
C ALA A 18 -15.13 -18.17 -8.47
N GLU A 19 -14.28 -18.94 -9.13
CA GLU A 19 -14.43 -19.25 -10.55
C GLU A 19 -14.75 -20.74 -10.75
N SER A 20 -15.82 -20.98 -11.51
CA SER A 20 -16.20 -22.31 -11.96
C SER A 20 -15.49 -22.63 -13.29
N PHE A 21 -14.17 -22.84 -13.29
CA PHE A 21 -13.48 -23.24 -14.52
C PHE A 21 -13.57 -24.76 -14.77
N GLY A 22 -13.82 -25.13 -16.02
CA GLY A 22 -14.10 -26.50 -16.45
C GLY A 22 -12.90 -27.46 -16.34
N ARG A 23 -13.22 -28.69 -15.91
CA ARG A 23 -12.54 -30.00 -16.04
C ARG A 23 -11.05 -30.19 -15.69
N SER A 24 -10.23 -29.18 -15.37
CA SER A 24 -8.81 -29.44 -15.08
C SER A 24 -8.26 -28.89 -13.76
N ARG A 25 -8.53 -27.64 -13.37
CA ARG A 25 -8.08 -27.07 -12.08
C ARG A 25 -9.05 -25.96 -11.71
N THR A 26 -9.97 -26.23 -10.79
CA THR A 26 -10.95 -25.21 -10.37
C THR A 26 -10.31 -24.42 -9.23
N PRO A 27 -9.99 -23.13 -9.40
CA PRO A 27 -9.65 -22.31 -8.26
C PRO A 27 -10.86 -22.25 -7.32
N LEU A 28 -10.60 -22.49 -6.04
CA LEU A 28 -11.62 -22.44 -4.99
C LEU A 28 -12.00 -20.99 -4.70
N LEU A 29 -10.99 -20.14 -4.57
CA LEU A 29 -11.11 -18.74 -4.20
C LEU A 29 -9.91 -17.97 -4.73
N THR A 30 -10.13 -16.77 -5.26
CA THR A 30 -9.09 -15.81 -5.61
C THR A 30 -9.32 -14.55 -4.81
N MET A 31 -8.30 -14.10 -4.08
CA MET A 31 -8.25 -12.75 -3.51
C MET A 31 -7.31 -11.90 -4.36
N SER A 32 -7.66 -10.65 -4.63
CA SER A 32 -6.78 -9.72 -5.34
C SER A 32 -6.87 -8.30 -4.79
N LYS A 33 -5.77 -7.55 -4.84
CA LYS A 33 -5.67 -6.12 -4.48
C LYS A 33 -4.91 -5.37 -5.57
N TRP A 34 -5.09 -4.04 -5.60
CA TRP A 34 -4.32 -3.11 -6.45
C TRP A 34 -4.34 -3.47 -7.94
N GLY A 35 -5.54 -3.61 -8.51
CA GLY A 35 -5.67 -3.93 -9.93
C GLY A 35 -5.12 -5.31 -10.31
N GLU A 36 -5.21 -6.29 -9.40
CA GLU A 36 -4.75 -7.68 -9.58
C GLU A 36 -3.22 -7.87 -9.60
N GLU A 37 -2.43 -6.83 -9.34
CA GLU A 37 -0.98 -6.94 -9.17
C GLU A 37 -0.58 -7.95 -8.09
N ALA A 38 -1.32 -7.94 -6.98
CA ALA A 38 -1.22 -8.95 -5.95
C ALA A 38 -2.47 -9.82 -5.98
N SER A 39 -2.27 -11.13 -6.14
CA SER A 39 -3.34 -12.12 -6.12
C SER A 39 -2.94 -13.37 -5.34
N LEU A 40 -3.89 -13.94 -4.60
CA LEU A 40 -3.71 -15.18 -3.88
C LEU A 40 -4.84 -16.13 -4.27
N LEU A 41 -4.46 -17.23 -4.90
CA LEU A 41 -5.36 -18.27 -5.37
C LEU A 41 -5.34 -19.45 -4.41
N PHE A 42 -6.50 -19.80 -3.86
CA PHE A 42 -6.72 -21.04 -3.12
C PHE A 42 -7.23 -22.08 -4.11
N LYS A 43 -6.62 -23.28 -4.11
CA LYS A 43 -6.99 -24.40 -4.98
C LYS A 43 -7.69 -25.49 -4.18
N SER A 44 -8.51 -26.30 -4.85
CA SER A 44 -9.16 -27.45 -4.22
C SER A 44 -8.11 -28.46 -3.74
N GLY A 45 -8.22 -28.86 -2.47
CA GLY A 45 -7.23 -29.66 -1.75
C GLY A 45 -7.01 -31.05 -2.36
N ASN A 46 -5.75 -31.50 -2.35
CA ASN A 46 -5.22 -32.72 -2.99
C ASN A 46 -5.53 -32.84 -4.50
N SER A 47 -4.49 -33.17 -5.29
CA SER A 47 -4.61 -33.43 -6.72
C SER A 47 -5.80 -34.35 -7.02
N GLY A 48 -6.92 -33.79 -7.53
CA GLY A 48 -8.07 -34.57 -7.97
C GLY A 48 -9.40 -34.33 -7.26
N GLU A 49 -9.52 -33.45 -6.25
CA GLU A 49 -10.86 -33.06 -5.76
C GLU A 49 -11.64 -32.32 -6.85
N LYS A 50 -12.61 -33.03 -7.44
CA LYS A 50 -13.51 -32.45 -8.44
C LYS A 50 -14.70 -31.84 -7.74
N VAL A 51 -14.91 -30.54 -7.96
CA VAL A 51 -16.15 -29.85 -7.61
C VAL A 51 -17.29 -30.52 -8.38
N ARG A 52 -18.26 -31.11 -7.65
CA ARG A 52 -19.43 -31.80 -8.21
C ARG A 52 -20.60 -30.85 -8.43
N ARG A 53 -20.74 -29.87 -7.55
CA ARG A 53 -21.86 -28.92 -7.55
C ARG A 53 -21.41 -27.57 -6.98
N ILE A 54 -21.96 -26.51 -7.55
CA ILE A 54 -21.78 -25.12 -7.10
C ILE A 54 -23.17 -24.56 -6.82
N GLU A 55 -23.37 -23.99 -5.64
CA GLU A 55 -24.61 -23.34 -5.24
C GLU A 55 -24.30 -21.92 -4.79
N ASN A 56 -24.97 -20.94 -5.41
CA ASN A 56 -24.85 -19.54 -5.02
C ASN A 56 -26.13 -19.15 -4.28
N HIS A 57 -25.96 -18.60 -3.08
CA HIS A 57 -27.03 -18.05 -2.27
C HIS A 57 -26.71 -16.58 -1.96
N PRO A 58 -27.71 -15.77 -1.55
CA PRO A 58 -27.43 -14.44 -1.01
C PRO A 58 -26.41 -14.52 0.14
N GLY A 59 -25.26 -13.85 -0.02
CA GLY A 59 -24.21 -13.76 1.00
C GLY A 59 -23.30 -14.98 1.16
N ARG A 60 -23.55 -16.10 0.45
CA ARG A 60 -22.69 -17.29 0.52
C ARG A 60 -22.64 -18.11 -0.76
N THR A 61 -21.53 -18.81 -0.98
CA THR A 61 -21.39 -19.79 -2.05
C THR A 61 -20.88 -21.10 -1.50
N VAL A 62 -21.47 -22.20 -1.96
CA VAL A 62 -21.14 -23.56 -1.55
C VAL A 62 -20.60 -24.34 -2.74
N LEU A 63 -19.39 -24.88 -2.61
CA LEU A 63 -18.81 -25.83 -3.55
C LEU A 63 -18.83 -27.22 -2.90
N THR A 64 -19.53 -28.16 -3.49
CA THR A 64 -19.62 -29.54 -2.98
C THR A 64 -18.63 -30.43 -3.73
N THR A 65 -17.75 -31.12 -3.01
CA THR A 65 -16.87 -32.16 -3.54
C THR A 65 -17.45 -33.55 -3.23
N ALA A 66 -16.64 -34.61 -3.40
CA ALA A 66 -17.06 -35.96 -3.05
C ALA A 66 -17.18 -36.19 -1.53
N SER A 67 -16.33 -35.52 -0.76
CA SER A 67 -16.07 -35.80 0.66
C SER A 67 -16.43 -34.64 1.59
N ARG A 68 -16.58 -33.42 1.06
CA ARG A 68 -16.77 -32.20 1.86
C ARG A 68 -17.47 -31.10 1.07
N GLN A 69 -17.87 -30.06 1.79
CA GLN A 69 -18.31 -28.79 1.19
C GLN A 69 -17.32 -27.68 1.55
N HIS A 70 -17.13 -26.75 0.62
CA HIS A 70 -16.41 -25.51 0.81
C HIS A 70 -17.44 -24.37 0.81
N VAL A 71 -17.54 -23.63 1.90
CA VAL A 71 -18.53 -22.55 2.03
C VAL A 71 -17.81 -21.22 2.17
N TYR A 72 -18.04 -20.32 1.23
CA TYR A 72 -17.55 -18.94 1.32
C TYR A 72 -18.67 -18.07 1.84
N ARG A 73 -18.40 -17.29 2.89
CA ARG A 73 -19.33 -16.26 3.38
C ARG A 73 -18.64 -14.92 3.39
N ARG A 74 -19.37 -13.90 2.96
CA ARG A 74 -18.98 -12.53 3.24
C ARG A 74 -19.34 -12.25 4.69
N LEU A 75 -18.35 -11.82 5.48
CA LEU A 75 -18.59 -11.32 6.83
C LEU A 75 -18.66 -9.78 6.80
N ASP A 76 -19.18 -9.21 7.88
CA ASP A 76 -19.12 -7.77 8.10
C ASP A 76 -17.66 -7.31 8.30
N GLY A 77 -17.40 -6.01 8.12
CA GLY A 77 -16.11 -5.41 8.43
C GLY A 77 -14.95 -5.77 7.49
N GLY A 78 -15.21 -6.36 6.33
CA GLY A 78 -14.15 -6.68 5.36
C GLY A 78 -13.41 -7.99 5.63
N ASN A 79 -14.09 -8.95 6.27
CA ASN A 79 -13.61 -10.32 6.45
C ASN A 79 -14.38 -11.30 5.55
N ILE A 80 -13.75 -12.43 5.27
CA ILE A 80 -14.34 -13.55 4.54
C ILE A 80 -14.14 -14.81 5.37
N GLU A 81 -15.21 -15.57 5.45
CA GLU A 81 -15.18 -16.91 6.01
C GLU A 81 -15.00 -17.89 4.86
N TYR A 82 -14.03 -18.80 5.01
CA TYR A 82 -13.85 -19.92 4.09
C TYR A 82 -13.93 -21.21 4.88
N ASP A 83 -15.13 -21.78 4.98
CA ASP A 83 -15.33 -23.03 5.70
C ASP A 83 -14.99 -24.24 4.85
N ILE A 84 -14.42 -25.25 5.50
CA ILE A 84 -14.48 -26.64 5.06
C ILE A 84 -15.47 -27.37 5.97
N VAL A 85 -16.59 -27.82 5.42
CA VAL A 85 -17.63 -28.56 6.15
C VAL A 85 -17.45 -30.05 5.89
N LEU A 86 -17.16 -30.78 6.97
CA LEU A 86 -16.99 -32.22 7.00
C LEU A 86 -18.32 -32.86 7.38
N SER A 87 -18.84 -33.77 6.54
CA SER A 87 -20.08 -34.51 6.84
C SER A 87 -19.87 -35.72 7.76
N GLY A 88 -18.63 -36.14 7.96
CA GLY A 88 -18.23 -37.28 8.78
C GLY A 88 -16.73 -37.23 9.07
N ILE A 89 -16.25 -38.21 9.84
CA ILE A 89 -14.83 -38.31 10.24
C ILE A 89 -13.95 -38.37 8.99
N PRO A 90 -12.97 -37.46 8.82
CA PRO A 90 -12.08 -37.45 7.67
C PRO A 90 -11.01 -38.54 7.79
N ASP A 91 -10.47 -39.00 6.66
CA ASP A 91 -9.36 -39.97 6.63
C ASP A 91 -8.03 -39.41 7.20
N SER A 92 -7.90 -38.08 7.23
CA SER A 92 -6.75 -37.37 7.76
C SER A 92 -7.22 -36.15 8.58
N PRO A 93 -6.59 -35.88 9.75
CA PRO A 93 -6.83 -34.67 10.52
C PRO A 93 -6.15 -33.42 9.92
N VAL A 94 -5.39 -33.57 8.83
CA VAL A 94 -4.65 -32.50 8.15
C VAL A 94 -5.29 -32.17 6.81
N PHE A 95 -5.74 -30.92 6.67
CA PHE A 95 -6.34 -30.39 5.46
C PHE A 95 -5.35 -29.52 4.69
N LYS A 96 -4.89 -30.01 3.55
CA LYS A 96 -4.01 -29.27 2.64
C LYS A 96 -4.82 -28.40 1.68
N ILE A 97 -4.51 -27.12 1.62
CA ILE A 97 -5.07 -26.14 0.67
C ILE A 97 -3.92 -25.59 -0.18
N PRO A 98 -3.74 -26.09 -1.42
CA PRO A 98 -2.70 -25.58 -2.30
C PRO A 98 -2.98 -24.12 -2.66
N LEU A 99 -1.91 -23.33 -2.71
CA LEU A 99 -1.93 -21.92 -3.06
C LEU A 99 -1.26 -21.69 -4.41
N GLU A 100 -1.61 -20.58 -5.04
CA GLU A 100 -0.81 -19.97 -6.10
C GLU A 100 -0.74 -18.47 -5.88
N LYS A 101 0.46 -17.92 -5.99
CA LYS A 101 0.75 -16.53 -5.66
C LYS A 101 1.92 -15.99 -6.50
N PRO A 102 1.98 -14.69 -6.76
CA PRO A 102 3.16 -14.04 -7.30
C PRO A 102 4.32 -14.06 -6.30
N ARG A 103 5.54 -13.83 -6.79
CA ARG A 103 6.77 -13.79 -5.97
C ARG A 103 6.75 -12.67 -4.91
N GLY A 104 6.02 -11.58 -5.16
CA GLY A 104 5.98 -10.44 -4.24
C GLY A 104 5.15 -10.66 -2.97
N LEU A 105 4.40 -11.77 -2.84
CA LEU A 105 3.67 -12.08 -1.61
C LEU A 105 4.52 -12.93 -0.64
N SER A 106 4.63 -12.43 0.59
CA SER A 106 5.35 -13.04 1.71
C SER A 106 4.39 -13.33 2.87
N PHE A 107 4.62 -14.44 3.57
CA PHE A 107 3.76 -14.95 4.65
C PHE A 107 4.54 -14.94 5.95
N HIS A 108 4.00 -14.30 6.98
CA HIS A 108 4.68 -14.07 8.25
C HIS A 108 3.86 -14.63 9.40
N ARG A 109 4.43 -15.58 10.14
CA ARG A 109 3.73 -16.28 11.22
C ARG A 109 3.60 -15.38 12.44
N GLN A 110 2.42 -15.37 13.07
CA GLN A 110 2.08 -14.47 14.17
C GLN A 110 2.04 -15.17 15.54
N GLY A 111 2.27 -14.41 16.60
CA GLY A 111 2.06 -14.83 17.99
C GLY A 111 2.98 -15.97 18.43
N ILE A 112 4.17 -16.08 17.83
CA ILE A 112 5.17 -17.08 18.18
C ILE A 112 6.12 -16.59 19.28
N ARG A 113 6.09 -15.29 19.60
CA ARG A 113 6.99 -14.67 20.58
C ARG A 113 6.35 -14.58 21.95
N TYR A 114 7.10 -15.02 22.96
CA TYR A 114 6.70 -14.93 24.36
C TYR A 114 6.56 -13.47 24.80
N GLY A 115 5.54 -13.17 25.60
CA GLY A 115 5.30 -11.84 26.18
C GLY A 115 4.30 -10.97 25.43
N HIS A 116 3.87 -11.35 24.22
CA HIS A 116 2.84 -10.62 23.49
C HIS A 116 1.44 -11.19 23.75
N LEU A 117 0.57 -10.36 24.32
CA LEU A 117 -0.87 -10.63 24.34
C LEU A 117 -1.40 -10.37 22.92
N MET A 118 -1.75 -11.44 22.23
CA MET A 118 -2.46 -11.41 20.96
C MET A 118 -3.76 -12.19 21.13
N ASN A 119 -4.80 -11.79 20.40
CA ASN A 119 -6.02 -12.57 20.33
C ASN A 119 -5.69 -14.01 19.88
N ASP A 120 -6.39 -15.00 20.44
CA ASP A 120 -6.06 -16.41 20.17
C ASP A 120 -6.23 -16.81 18.69
N GLU A 121 -7.08 -16.08 17.94
CA GLU A 121 -7.24 -16.24 16.49
C GLU A 121 -6.03 -15.71 15.68
N VAL A 122 -5.22 -14.83 16.27
CA VAL A 122 -3.98 -14.30 15.68
C VAL A 122 -2.79 -15.18 16.06
N ARG A 123 -2.82 -15.86 17.20
CA ARG A 123 -1.71 -16.75 17.59
C ARG A 123 -1.61 -17.95 16.64
N GLY A 124 -0.46 -18.12 16.00
CA GLY A 124 -0.25 -19.14 14.98
C GLY A 124 -0.95 -18.86 13.64
N SER A 125 -1.44 -17.63 13.43
CA SER A 125 -1.97 -17.17 12.14
C SER A 125 -0.85 -16.72 11.19
N TYR A 126 -1.20 -16.29 9.98
CA TYR A 126 -0.27 -15.65 9.04
C TYR A 126 -0.74 -14.27 8.59
N ALA A 127 0.13 -13.27 8.71
CA ALA A 127 -0.01 -11.99 8.02
C ALA A 127 0.66 -12.07 6.65
N VAL A 128 -0.05 -11.69 5.59
CA VAL A 128 0.47 -11.75 4.22
C VAL A 128 0.75 -10.34 3.73
N TYR A 129 1.98 -10.11 3.26
CA TYR A 129 2.45 -8.80 2.80
C TYR A 129 2.90 -8.84 1.35
N TRP A 130 2.54 -7.79 0.64
CA TRP A 130 3.11 -7.43 -0.64
C TRP A 130 4.45 -6.73 -0.46
N ASN A 131 5.31 -6.87 -1.45
CA ASN A 131 6.66 -6.30 -1.47
C ASN A 131 6.69 -4.79 -1.79
N ARG A 132 5.54 -4.15 -2.05
CA ARG A 132 5.42 -2.69 -2.21
C ARG A 132 4.63 -2.08 -1.05
N ARG A 133 4.99 -0.86 -0.64
CA ARG A 133 4.45 -0.16 0.52
C ARG A 133 4.46 1.37 0.33
N ASP A 134 3.38 1.93 -0.18
CA ASP A 134 3.19 3.37 -0.36
C ASP A 134 1.75 3.64 -0.79
N ARG A 135 1.27 4.89 -0.76
CA ARG A 135 -0.01 5.35 -1.36
C ARG A 135 -1.14 4.31 -1.36
N GLN A 136 -1.32 3.63 -2.50
CA GLN A 136 -2.38 2.65 -2.71
C GLN A 136 -2.11 1.33 -1.97
N TYR A 137 -0.84 0.96 -1.78
CA TYR A 137 -0.39 -0.21 -1.02
C TYR A 137 -0.31 0.03 0.49
N ARG A 138 -0.20 1.29 0.94
CA ARG A 138 -0.09 1.69 2.36
C ARG A 138 1.05 0.94 3.07
N THR A 139 0.73 0.07 4.03
CA THR A 139 1.68 -0.80 4.75
C THR A 139 2.14 -2.01 3.94
N GLY A 140 1.54 -2.25 2.77
CA GLY A 140 1.71 -3.44 1.95
C GLY A 140 0.95 -4.66 2.46
N LYS A 141 0.14 -4.56 3.52
CA LYS A 141 -0.62 -5.71 4.04
C LYS A 141 -1.66 -6.17 3.02
N PHE A 142 -1.48 -7.38 2.51
CA PHE A 142 -2.36 -7.98 1.54
C PHE A 142 -3.60 -8.57 2.22
N CYS A 143 -3.40 -9.52 3.13
CA CYS A 143 -4.47 -10.11 3.93
C CYS A 143 -3.92 -10.67 5.25
N HIS A 144 -4.82 -11.19 6.07
CA HIS A 144 -4.50 -11.97 7.25
C HIS A 144 -5.25 -13.30 7.17
N ILE A 145 -4.55 -14.41 7.38
CA ILE A 145 -5.12 -15.76 7.41
C ILE A 145 -5.15 -16.18 8.88
N TYR A 146 -6.30 -16.03 9.52
CA TYR A 146 -6.47 -16.29 10.95
C TYR A 146 -6.38 -17.79 11.26
N ARG A 147 -6.03 -18.09 12.52
CA ARG A 147 -6.04 -19.44 13.05
C ARG A 147 -7.44 -20.04 12.92
N PRO A 148 -7.58 -21.27 12.39
CA PRO A 148 -8.90 -21.81 12.11
C PRO A 148 -9.63 -22.21 13.38
N ARG A 149 -10.89 -21.80 13.49
CA ARG A 149 -11.79 -22.28 14.55
C ARG A 149 -12.51 -23.54 14.05
N ILE A 150 -12.43 -24.61 14.82
CA ILE A 150 -13.05 -25.90 14.46
C ILE A 150 -14.28 -26.07 15.32
N ILE A 151 -15.46 -26.18 14.71
CA ILE A 151 -16.76 -26.15 15.40
C ILE A 151 -17.57 -27.38 15.01
N ASP A 152 -18.07 -28.13 15.98
CA ASP A 152 -18.93 -29.29 15.76
C ASP A 152 -20.42 -28.89 15.68
N ALA A 153 -21.29 -29.83 15.31
CA ALA A 153 -22.73 -29.61 15.19
C ALA A 153 -23.45 -29.27 16.51
N ARG A 154 -22.78 -29.45 17.67
CA ARG A 154 -23.29 -29.03 18.99
C ARG A 154 -22.78 -27.65 19.40
N GLY A 155 -21.93 -27.02 18.59
CA GLY A 155 -21.28 -25.74 18.89
C GLY A 155 -20.06 -25.87 19.80
N CYS A 156 -19.61 -27.09 20.11
CA CYS A 156 -18.33 -27.31 20.78
C CYS A 156 -17.21 -26.94 19.80
N TRP A 157 -16.15 -26.30 20.30
CA TRP A 157 -15.08 -25.83 19.42
C TRP A 157 -13.69 -26.00 20.01
N ILE A 158 -12.71 -26.11 19.12
CA ILE A 158 -11.27 -26.06 19.40
C ILE A 158 -10.57 -25.17 18.38
N TRP A 159 -9.33 -24.78 18.68
CA TRP A 159 -8.47 -24.16 17.69
C TRP A 159 -7.73 -25.24 16.87
N GLY A 160 -7.69 -25.08 15.55
CA GLY A 160 -6.78 -25.83 14.69
C GLY A 160 -5.42 -25.14 14.58
N ASP A 161 -4.42 -25.88 14.15
CA ASP A 161 -3.09 -25.33 13.88
C ASP A 161 -2.94 -25.04 12.39
N LEU A 162 -2.35 -23.88 12.08
CA LEU A 162 -2.11 -23.42 10.72
C LEU A 162 -0.60 -23.42 10.43
N ASP A 163 -0.23 -23.99 9.28
CA ASP A 163 1.14 -24.04 8.78
C ASP A 163 1.19 -23.73 7.28
N TYR A 164 2.37 -23.35 6.78
CA TYR A 164 2.61 -22.93 5.41
C TYR A 164 4.00 -23.34 4.91
N ASP A 165 4.06 -24.02 3.76
CA ASP A 165 5.31 -24.57 3.20
C ASP A 165 5.90 -23.79 2.01
N GLY A 166 5.27 -22.68 1.59
CA GLY A 166 5.64 -21.96 0.37
C GLY A 166 4.61 -22.07 -0.76
N ASP A 167 3.90 -23.20 -0.82
CA ASP A 167 2.98 -23.54 -1.91
C ASP A 167 1.61 -23.99 -1.39
N SER A 168 1.45 -24.24 -0.10
CA SER A 168 0.23 -24.79 0.50
C SER A 168 0.05 -24.35 1.93
N LEU A 169 -1.21 -24.14 2.32
CA LEU A 169 -1.61 -24.04 3.72
C LEU A 169 -2.01 -25.42 4.24
N PHE A 170 -1.64 -25.70 5.47
CA PHE A 170 -2.03 -26.91 6.18
C PHE A 170 -2.81 -26.52 7.42
N ILE A 171 -4.03 -27.07 7.54
CA ILE A 171 -4.84 -26.94 8.73
C ILE A 171 -4.85 -28.29 9.44
N THR A 172 -4.25 -28.36 10.62
CA THR A 172 -4.23 -29.56 11.46
C THR A 172 -5.26 -29.44 12.56
N VAL A 173 -6.08 -30.47 12.73
CA VAL A 173 -7.09 -30.54 13.79
C VAL A 173 -6.77 -31.70 14.72
N ASP A 174 -7.06 -31.56 16.02
CA ASP A 174 -6.86 -32.67 16.96
C ASP A 174 -7.69 -33.90 16.56
N GLU A 175 -7.00 -35.00 16.27
CA GLU A 175 -7.62 -36.24 15.79
C GLU A 175 -8.55 -36.85 16.84
N THR A 176 -8.17 -36.75 18.12
CA THR A 176 -8.96 -37.29 19.23
C THR A 176 -10.29 -36.55 19.36
N TRP A 177 -10.28 -35.23 19.17
CA TRP A 177 -11.46 -34.39 19.14
C TRP A 177 -12.33 -34.69 17.93
N LEU A 178 -11.75 -34.81 16.72
CA LEU A 178 -12.51 -35.16 15.51
C LEU A 178 -13.25 -36.50 15.61
N LYS A 179 -12.67 -37.49 16.30
CA LYS A 179 -13.32 -38.80 16.55
C LYS A 179 -14.51 -38.70 17.51
N LYS A 180 -14.55 -37.66 18.37
CA LYS A 180 -15.60 -37.44 19.38
C LYS A 180 -16.62 -36.37 18.97
N ALA A 181 -16.30 -35.56 17.97
CA ALA A 181 -17.12 -34.44 17.51
C ALA A 181 -18.47 -34.91 16.94
N SER A 182 -19.48 -34.05 17.07
CA SER A 182 -20.76 -34.25 16.37
C SER A 182 -20.70 -33.64 14.98
N TYR A 183 -21.01 -34.42 13.94
CA TYR A 183 -20.97 -33.94 12.56
C TYR A 183 -22.31 -33.32 12.13
N PRO A 184 -22.32 -32.33 11.22
CA PRO A 184 -21.16 -31.81 10.49
C PRO A 184 -20.19 -30.98 11.34
N VAL A 185 -18.90 -31.07 11.02
CA VAL A 185 -17.84 -30.25 11.63
C VAL A 185 -17.43 -29.18 10.62
N THR A 186 -17.29 -27.94 11.09
CA THR A 186 -16.83 -26.78 10.33
C THR A 186 -15.39 -26.48 10.68
N VAL A 187 -14.52 -26.40 9.68
CA VAL A 187 -13.14 -25.91 9.77
C VAL A 187 -13.12 -24.53 9.15
N ASP A 188 -12.98 -23.47 9.96
CA ASP A 188 -13.12 -22.07 9.53
C ASP A 188 -11.79 -21.30 9.57
N PRO A 189 -10.97 -21.33 8.49
CA PRO A 189 -9.95 -20.32 8.26
C PRO A 189 -10.60 -19.00 7.81
N ARG A 190 -10.70 -18.05 8.74
CA ARG A 190 -11.10 -16.66 8.42
C ARG A 190 -9.99 -15.93 7.66
N LEU A 191 -10.35 -15.23 6.60
CA LEU A 191 -9.47 -14.40 5.78
C LEU A 191 -9.84 -12.92 5.94
N GLY A 192 -8.99 -12.13 6.60
CA GLY A 192 -9.17 -10.69 6.76
C GLY A 192 -8.42 -9.89 5.70
N SER A 193 -9.02 -8.79 5.22
CA SER A 193 -8.41 -7.91 4.21
C SER A 193 -7.93 -6.57 4.76
N ASP A 194 -7.94 -6.40 6.09
CA ASP A 194 -7.58 -5.16 6.74
C ASP A 194 -6.15 -4.72 6.39
N SER A 195 -5.97 -3.41 6.23
CA SER A 195 -4.69 -2.81 5.85
C SER A 195 -3.72 -2.62 7.03
N VAL A 196 -4.16 -3.02 8.22
CA VAL A 196 -3.51 -2.76 9.52
C VAL A 196 -3.15 -4.07 10.20
N GLY A 197 -2.16 -4.00 11.10
CA GLY A 197 -1.74 -5.12 11.93
C GLY A 197 -2.91 -5.76 12.69
N ALA A 198 -2.83 -7.04 13.02
CA ALA A 198 -3.84 -7.74 13.81
C ALA A 198 -3.55 -7.66 15.32
N GLY A 199 -2.31 -7.34 15.70
CA GLY A 199 -1.91 -7.12 17.09
C GLY A 199 -2.32 -5.74 17.59
N SER A 200 -3.09 -5.71 18.68
CA SER A 200 -3.34 -4.54 19.53
C SER A 200 -3.19 -4.98 21.00
N TYR A 201 -2.77 -4.09 21.89
CA TYR A 201 -2.46 -4.43 23.29
C TYR A 201 -3.37 -3.66 24.26
N ASP A 202 -3.92 -4.35 25.27
CA ASP A 202 -4.66 -3.73 26.38
C ASP A 202 -4.00 -4.05 27.72
N PHE A 203 -3.87 -3.03 28.57
CA PHE A 203 -3.12 -3.05 29.83
C PHE A 203 -3.99 -3.62 30.94
N ILE A 204 -3.95 -4.93 31.17
CA ILE A 204 -4.53 -5.48 32.40
C ILE A 204 -3.55 -6.30 33.24
N ASN A 205 -2.40 -6.80 32.75
CA ASN A 205 -1.49 -7.60 33.59
C ASN A 205 0.01 -7.30 33.41
N SER A 206 0.72 -7.36 34.54
CA SER A 206 2.10 -6.92 34.81
C SER A 206 3.22 -7.76 34.18
N GLU A 207 3.05 -8.22 32.94
CA GLU A 207 4.12 -8.93 32.21
C GLU A 207 4.65 -8.07 31.05
N ALA A 208 5.95 -8.21 30.76
CA ALA A 208 6.67 -7.39 29.80
C ALA A 208 6.01 -7.43 28.40
N GLY A 209 5.36 -6.34 28.02
CA GLY A 209 4.74 -6.21 26.70
C GLY A 209 4.48 -4.76 26.33
N MET A 210 4.78 -4.37 25.10
CA MET A 210 4.35 -3.11 24.48
C MET A 210 4.36 -3.26 22.94
N PRO A 211 3.47 -2.55 22.22
CA PRO A 211 3.67 -1.12 21.99
C PRO A 211 2.36 -0.31 22.03
N PHE A 212 1.94 0.20 23.19
CA PHE A 212 1.64 1.64 23.15
C PHE A 212 2.95 2.35 23.45
N VAL A 213 3.16 3.55 22.94
CA VAL A 213 4.41 4.29 23.20
C VAL A 213 4.06 5.45 24.11
N GLU A 214 4.56 5.41 25.35
CA GLU A 214 4.42 6.51 26.30
C GLU A 214 5.65 7.41 26.20
N MET A 215 5.47 8.69 25.90
CA MET A 215 6.57 9.68 25.97
C MET A 215 7.87 9.20 25.31
N GLY A 216 7.75 8.53 24.16
CA GLY A 216 8.83 7.78 23.52
C GLY A 216 8.69 7.79 22.02
N MET A 217 9.71 7.28 21.34
CA MET A 217 9.80 7.31 19.88
C MET A 217 9.93 5.90 19.31
N ALA A 218 8.95 5.50 18.51
CA ALA A 218 8.92 4.21 17.84
C ALA A 218 9.36 4.34 16.38
N LEU A 219 10.54 3.81 16.08
CA LEU A 219 11.24 3.94 14.80
C LEU A 219 11.28 2.61 14.05
N GLN A 220 10.58 2.53 12.93
CA GLN A 220 10.62 1.41 12.00
C GLN A 220 11.77 1.58 11.02
N ARG A 221 12.62 0.55 10.87
CA ARG A 221 13.65 0.52 9.82
C ARG A 221 13.01 0.41 8.44
N LEU A 222 13.50 1.23 7.53
CA LEU A 222 13.10 1.34 6.14
C LEU A 222 14.34 1.24 5.22
N ASN A 223 14.11 0.80 3.99
CA ASN A 223 15.13 0.75 2.94
C ASN A 223 14.49 1.13 1.59
N PRO A 224 14.45 2.43 1.23
CA PRO A 224 13.91 2.90 -0.04
C PRO A 224 14.62 2.30 -1.25
N GLU A 225 13.88 1.96 -2.31
CA GLU A 225 14.50 1.66 -3.61
C GLU A 225 14.78 2.91 -4.46
N THR A 226 14.16 4.05 -4.16
CA THR A 226 14.40 5.32 -4.86
C THR A 226 14.80 6.43 -3.87
N PRO A 227 15.54 7.46 -4.32
CA PRO A 227 15.91 8.56 -3.44
C PRO A 227 14.69 9.25 -2.83
N VAL A 228 14.85 9.72 -1.59
CA VAL A 228 13.77 10.36 -0.82
C VAL A 228 14.17 11.79 -0.48
N ALA A 229 13.37 12.77 -0.89
CA ALA A 229 13.59 14.18 -0.60
C ALA A 229 12.26 14.95 -0.57
N GLY A 230 12.31 16.19 -0.06
CA GLY A 230 11.21 17.14 -0.20
C GLY A 230 10.04 16.91 0.75
N GLY A 231 8.85 17.30 0.31
CA GLY A 231 7.63 17.23 1.11
C GLY A 231 7.11 15.80 1.26
N CYS A 232 6.82 15.42 2.49
CA CYS A 232 6.36 14.09 2.89
C CYS A 232 5.04 14.15 3.66
N THR A 233 4.24 13.10 3.57
CA THR A 233 3.02 12.89 4.37
C THR A 233 3.15 11.58 5.14
N ALA A 234 3.30 11.68 6.45
CA ALA A 234 3.31 10.55 7.37
C ALA A 234 1.88 10.06 7.64
N HIS A 235 1.73 8.74 7.78
CA HIS A 235 0.48 8.06 8.08
C HIS A 235 0.67 7.06 9.22
N TYR A 236 -0.18 7.16 10.23
CA TYR A 236 -0.18 6.29 11.41
C TYR A 236 -1.59 5.80 11.69
N TYR A 237 -1.73 4.51 11.99
CA TYR A 237 -3.01 3.97 12.41
C TYR A 237 -3.09 3.94 13.93
N SER A 238 -4.17 4.49 14.49
CA SER A 238 -4.41 4.56 15.93
C SER A 238 -5.78 3.98 16.26
N TYR A 239 -5.89 3.27 17.38
CA TYR A 239 -7.12 2.56 17.74
C TYR A 239 -7.81 3.05 19.01
N LYS A 240 -7.16 3.91 19.81
CA LYS A 240 -7.69 4.32 21.11
C LYS A 240 -8.19 5.76 21.13
N ASN A 241 -9.39 5.95 21.69
CA ASN A 241 -9.95 7.27 21.99
C ASN A 241 -9.32 7.82 23.27
N ASP A 242 -8.07 8.26 23.18
CA ASP A 242 -7.36 8.91 24.26
C ASP A 242 -7.12 10.40 23.91
N TYR A 243 -7.45 11.30 24.84
CA TYR A 243 -7.37 12.74 24.60
C TYR A 243 -5.93 13.27 24.57
N GLU A 244 -4.97 12.49 25.08
CA GLU A 244 -3.55 12.83 25.08
C GLU A 244 -2.80 12.16 23.92
N ALA A 245 -3.44 11.25 23.18
CA ALA A 245 -2.79 10.57 22.06
C ALA A 245 -2.32 11.56 20.98
N GLY A 246 -1.02 11.59 20.71
CA GLY A 246 -0.44 12.49 19.73
C GLY A 246 1.08 12.54 19.75
N GLY A 247 1.66 13.14 18.71
CA GLY A 247 3.11 13.17 18.56
C GLY A 247 3.59 13.86 17.29
N PHE A 248 4.86 13.65 16.99
CA PHE A 248 5.56 14.26 15.86
C PHE A 248 6.14 13.16 14.97
N ALA A 249 5.98 13.32 13.65
CA ALA A 249 6.66 12.46 12.69
C ALA A 249 8.18 12.70 12.74
N ALA A 250 8.95 11.63 12.63
CA ALA A 250 10.40 11.70 12.63
C ALA A 250 11.00 10.71 11.62
N LEU A 251 12.07 11.14 10.95
CA LEU A 251 12.87 10.31 10.07
C LEU A 251 14.35 10.50 10.42
N TYR A 252 15.04 9.39 10.68
CA TYR A 252 16.48 9.36 10.93
C TYR A 252 17.21 8.57 9.83
N ASP A 253 18.46 8.91 9.60
CA ASP A 253 19.36 8.16 8.73
C ASP A 253 20.25 7.17 9.52
N GLY A 254 20.95 6.31 8.78
CA GLY A 254 22.03 5.48 9.29
C GLY A 254 21.68 4.02 9.56
N SER A 255 22.70 3.20 9.80
CA SER A 255 22.55 1.78 10.17
C SER A 255 21.85 1.59 11.53
N LEU A 256 21.93 2.63 12.37
CA LEU A 256 21.11 2.89 13.55
C LEU A 256 20.49 4.26 13.35
N PRO A 257 19.34 4.56 13.98
CA PRO A 257 18.80 5.92 13.93
C PRO A 257 19.83 6.84 14.56
N ALA A 258 20.46 7.68 13.76
CA ALA A 258 21.57 8.53 14.20
C ALA A 258 21.17 10.00 14.12
N ASN A 259 20.97 10.51 12.90
CA ASN A 259 20.72 11.94 12.67
C ASN A 259 19.30 12.15 12.16
N LEU A 260 18.60 13.13 12.75
CA LEU A 260 17.28 13.54 12.30
C LEU A 260 17.41 14.23 10.93
N VAL A 261 16.76 13.66 9.91
CA VAL A 261 16.75 14.22 8.54
C VAL A 261 15.42 14.87 8.18
N SER A 262 14.37 14.59 8.96
CA SER A 262 13.07 15.25 8.84
C SER A 262 13.05 16.60 9.58
N SER A 263 12.29 17.57 9.06
CA SER A 263 12.03 18.86 9.70
C SER A 263 10.59 19.32 9.47
N GLY A 264 10.13 20.28 10.28
CA GLY A 264 8.83 20.93 10.10
C GLY A 264 7.61 20.03 10.33
N ALA A 265 7.75 18.92 11.06
CA ALA A 265 6.62 18.07 11.43
C ALA A 265 5.77 18.78 12.52
N PRO A 266 4.49 19.11 12.27
CA PRO A 266 3.62 19.65 13.29
C PRO A 266 3.17 18.56 14.27
N PHE A 267 2.69 18.98 15.45
CA PHE A 267 2.02 18.07 16.38
C PHE A 267 0.76 17.48 15.71
N MET A 268 0.65 16.16 15.75
CA MET A 268 -0.47 15.41 15.20
C MET A 268 -1.29 14.79 16.32
N ASN A 269 -2.60 15.03 16.29
CA ASN A 269 -3.55 14.38 17.18
C ASN A 269 -3.85 12.95 16.69
N LEU A 270 -3.57 11.95 17.54
CA LEU A 270 -3.77 10.53 17.25
C LEU A 270 -5.05 9.95 17.85
N ARG A 271 -5.84 10.77 18.54
CA ARG A 271 -7.13 10.40 19.10
C ARG A 271 -8.09 9.93 18.01
N VAL A 272 -8.74 8.79 18.21
CA VAL A 272 -9.91 8.39 17.41
C VAL A 272 -11.22 8.82 18.07
N PRO A 273 -12.28 9.14 17.30
CA PRO A 273 -13.53 9.71 17.85
C PRO A 273 -14.21 8.81 18.88
N SER A 274 -14.14 7.50 18.69
CA SER A 274 -14.60 6.45 19.58
C SER A 274 -13.63 5.27 19.55
N ALA A 275 -13.62 4.43 20.59
CA ALA A 275 -12.78 3.22 20.61
C ALA A 275 -13.16 2.23 19.50
N ASP A 276 -14.42 2.31 19.01
CA ASP A 276 -14.94 1.47 17.94
C ASP A 276 -14.66 2.03 16.52
N ASP A 277 -13.95 3.16 16.41
CA ASP A 277 -13.59 3.76 15.11
C ASP A 277 -12.07 3.97 14.94
N PRO A 278 -11.24 2.90 14.99
CA PRO A 278 -9.83 2.98 14.62
C PRO A 278 -9.63 3.60 13.24
N SER A 279 -8.67 4.52 13.11
CA SER A 279 -8.51 5.30 11.89
C SER A 279 -7.06 5.66 11.56
N TRP A 280 -6.79 5.85 10.28
CA TRP A 280 -5.56 6.48 9.81
C TRP A 280 -5.52 7.97 10.23
N LYS A 281 -4.34 8.43 10.63
CA LYS A 281 -4.01 9.81 10.99
C LYS A 281 -2.81 10.23 10.17
N SER A 282 -2.80 11.48 9.72
CA SER A 282 -1.77 11.96 8.81
C SER A 282 -1.20 13.30 9.23
N SER A 283 0.08 13.52 8.94
CA SER A 283 0.78 14.78 9.17
C SER A 283 1.86 14.98 8.13
N THR A 284 2.22 16.23 7.82
CA THR A 284 3.24 16.54 6.82
C THR A 284 4.59 16.85 7.46
N PHE A 285 5.69 16.53 6.78
CA PHE A 285 7.04 16.90 7.19
C PHE A 285 7.93 17.08 5.95
N ASN A 286 9.14 17.60 6.11
CA ASN A 286 10.09 17.82 5.01
C ASN A 286 11.39 17.07 5.23
N ILE A 287 12.00 16.60 4.15
CA ILE A 287 13.35 16.04 4.13
C ILE A 287 14.22 17.00 3.33
N ALA A 288 15.11 17.71 4.03
CA ALA A 288 15.90 18.80 3.43
C ALA A 288 17.06 18.27 2.57
N GLN A 289 17.70 17.18 3.00
CA GLN A 289 18.78 16.53 2.26
C GLN A 289 18.27 15.23 1.66
N GLU A 290 18.44 15.06 0.35
CA GLU A 290 18.10 13.83 -0.34
C GLU A 290 18.76 12.62 0.31
N GLN A 291 17.96 11.60 0.59
CA GLN A 291 18.40 10.32 1.11
C GLN A 291 18.57 9.36 -0.05
N ASN A 292 19.76 8.78 -0.18
CA ASN A 292 20.06 7.88 -1.29
C ASN A 292 19.19 6.61 -1.23
N ALA A 293 18.77 6.13 -2.40
CA ALA A 293 18.23 4.79 -2.56
C ALA A 293 19.16 3.73 -1.94
N GLY A 294 18.59 2.70 -1.31
CA GLY A 294 19.31 1.63 -0.65
C GLY A 294 19.82 1.97 0.77
N SER A 295 19.71 3.23 1.19
CA SER A 295 20.15 3.66 2.53
C SER A 295 19.18 3.17 3.60
N TYR A 296 19.71 2.84 4.79
CA TYR A 296 18.84 2.59 5.93
C TYR A 296 18.29 3.90 6.48
N LEU A 297 16.97 3.97 6.54
CA LEU A 297 16.22 5.05 7.19
C LEU A 297 15.41 4.48 8.35
N TRP A 298 15.06 5.35 9.29
CA TRP A 298 14.28 5.00 10.48
C TRP A 298 13.12 5.97 10.62
N PHE A 299 11.94 5.54 10.20
CA PHE A 299 10.72 6.33 10.22
C PHE A 299 9.87 5.99 11.42
N GLY A 300 9.35 7.00 12.10
CA GLY A 300 8.54 6.76 13.27
C GLY A 300 7.78 7.96 13.78
N LEU A 301 7.24 7.78 14.97
CA LEU A 301 6.54 8.81 15.73
C LEU A 301 7.24 9.00 17.07
N LEU A 302 7.56 10.25 17.42
CA LEU A 302 7.77 10.65 18.80
C LEU A 302 6.41 10.94 19.44
N ALA A 303 5.92 10.03 20.29
CA ALA A 303 4.72 10.22 21.08
C ALA A 303 4.98 11.27 22.17
N LYS A 304 4.18 12.34 22.19
CA LYS A 304 4.25 13.34 23.27
C LYS A 304 3.69 12.77 24.56
N TYR A 305 2.58 12.04 24.47
CA TYR A 305 1.98 11.32 25.57
C TYR A 305 1.80 9.87 25.18
N TYR A 306 0.83 9.57 24.31
CA TYR A 306 0.52 8.20 23.92
C TYR A 306 0.46 8.01 22.40
N TYR A 307 0.87 6.81 21.96
CA TYR A 307 0.60 6.28 20.63
C TYR A 307 0.15 4.83 20.75
N TYR A 308 -1.00 4.51 20.14
CA TYR A 308 -1.63 3.19 20.18
C TYR A 308 -1.61 2.54 18.78
N PRO A 309 -0.46 2.04 18.29
CA PRO A 309 -0.36 1.39 16.99
C PRO A 309 -0.97 -0.01 16.98
N TYR A 310 -1.44 -0.40 15.80
CA TYR A 310 -1.53 -1.82 15.44
C TYR A 310 -0.20 -2.31 14.87
N PHE A 311 0.12 -3.59 15.08
CA PHE A 311 1.33 -4.21 14.55
C PHE A 311 1.10 -5.65 14.09
N ASP A 312 2.02 -6.16 13.30
CA ASP A 312 2.17 -7.59 13.00
C ASP A 312 3.61 -8.02 13.30
N GLU A 313 3.81 -9.31 13.56
CA GLU A 313 5.12 -9.96 13.60
C GLU A 313 5.58 -10.25 12.15
N VAL A 314 6.60 -9.57 11.65
CA VAL A 314 7.04 -9.67 10.25
C VAL A 314 8.53 -9.97 10.22
N ASP A 315 8.92 -11.11 9.65
CA ASP A 315 10.31 -11.56 9.61
C ASP A 315 11.21 -10.52 8.92
N GLY A 316 12.32 -10.22 9.58
CA GLY A 316 13.32 -9.23 9.20
C GLY A 316 12.94 -7.77 9.54
N ALA A 317 11.68 -7.49 9.93
CA ALA A 317 11.28 -6.16 10.35
C ALA A 317 12.09 -5.73 11.59
N SER A 318 12.25 -4.41 11.78
CA SER A 318 13.05 -3.91 12.90
C SER A 318 12.43 -2.64 13.43
N LEU A 319 11.94 -2.74 14.67
CA LEU A 319 11.42 -1.61 15.43
C LEU A 319 12.45 -1.24 16.50
N ARG A 320 12.72 0.05 16.64
CA ARG A 320 13.53 0.59 17.75
C ARG A 320 12.69 1.56 18.56
N ILE A 321 12.79 1.44 19.88
CA ILE A 321 12.19 2.40 20.81
C ILE A 321 13.28 3.25 21.44
N HIS A 322 13.11 4.57 21.39
CA HIS A 322 13.96 5.56 22.05
C HIS A 322 13.14 6.39 23.03
N TYR A 323 13.66 6.63 24.23
CA TYR A 323 13.05 7.54 25.22
C TYR A 323 13.92 8.80 25.35
N PRO A 324 13.58 9.89 24.64
CA PRO A 324 14.38 11.11 24.70
C PRO A 324 14.16 11.87 26.00
N ALA A 325 15.08 12.78 26.33
CA ALA A 325 14.97 13.64 27.51
C ALA A 325 13.85 14.70 27.40
N SER A 326 13.38 14.99 26.18
CA SER A 326 12.24 15.88 25.90
C SER A 326 11.37 15.26 24.82
N VAL A 327 10.06 15.48 24.94
CA VAL A 327 9.03 14.99 24.02
C VAL A 327 8.33 16.12 23.24
N ASP A 328 8.87 17.34 23.31
CA ASP A 328 8.28 18.51 22.63
C ASP A 328 8.67 18.62 21.16
N ALA A 329 9.74 17.94 20.74
CA ALA A 329 10.16 17.78 19.35
C ALA A 329 11.09 16.56 19.20
N PRO A 330 11.16 15.93 18.01
CA PRO A 330 12.16 14.89 17.73
C PRO A 330 13.58 15.40 18.00
N PRO A 331 14.42 14.67 18.77
CA PRO A 331 15.78 15.12 19.06
C PRO A 331 16.65 15.07 17.79
N ALA A 332 17.57 16.03 17.64
CA ALA A 332 18.46 16.09 16.48
C ALA A 332 19.32 14.80 16.33
N THR A 333 19.68 14.20 17.46
CA THR A 333 20.36 12.91 17.52
C THR A 333 19.52 11.91 18.31
N CYS A 334 19.41 10.68 17.80
CA CYS A 334 18.75 9.61 18.53
C CYS A 334 19.77 8.93 19.45
N GLY A 335 19.42 8.79 20.73
CA GLY A 335 20.29 8.19 21.73
C GLY A 335 20.26 6.65 21.70
N SER A 336 20.48 6.03 22.86
CA SER A 336 20.32 4.58 23.00
C SER A 336 18.90 4.14 22.67
N THR A 337 18.77 2.99 22.02
CA THR A 337 17.48 2.44 21.60
C THR A 337 17.37 0.97 21.98
N THR A 338 16.16 0.53 22.32
CA THR A 338 15.82 -0.88 22.50
C THR A 338 15.33 -1.45 21.18
N LEU A 339 15.90 -2.58 20.75
CA LEU A 339 15.52 -3.27 19.51
C LEU A 339 14.39 -4.28 19.80
N TYR A 340 13.34 -4.20 18.98
CA TYR A 340 12.27 -5.17 18.86
C TYR A 340 12.35 -5.74 17.43
N SER A 341 12.94 -6.92 17.32
CA SER A 341 13.03 -7.62 16.04
C SER A 341 11.66 -8.11 15.60
N ASP A 342 11.46 -8.08 14.29
CA ASP A 342 10.32 -8.65 13.60
C ASP A 342 8.97 -8.05 14.00
N ILE A 343 8.97 -6.78 14.43
CA ILE A 343 7.74 -6.01 14.61
C ILE A 343 7.63 -5.00 13.46
N LEU A 344 6.47 -5.01 12.81
CA LEU A 344 6.09 -4.03 11.81
C LEU A 344 4.86 -3.24 12.29
N LEU A 345 5.05 -1.94 12.51
CA LEU A 345 3.95 -1.05 12.87
C LEU A 345 3.08 -0.70 11.65
N SER A 346 1.80 -0.43 11.91
CA SER A 346 0.85 0.09 10.92
C SER A 346 1.07 1.58 10.67
N GLN A 347 2.21 1.89 10.04
CA GLN A 347 2.62 3.24 9.68
C GLN A 347 3.39 3.24 8.36
N TYR A 348 3.28 4.32 7.60
CA TYR A 348 4.02 4.55 6.37
C TYR A 348 4.12 6.06 6.09
N PHE A 349 4.85 6.48 5.06
CA PHE A 349 4.78 7.85 4.58
C PHE A 349 4.90 7.91 3.06
N ASP A 350 4.27 8.91 2.46
CA ASP A 350 4.40 9.26 1.05
C ASP A 350 5.33 10.47 0.91
N TYR A 351 5.98 10.65 -0.25
CA TYR A 351 6.82 11.82 -0.54
C TYR A 351 6.65 12.31 -1.97
N ILE A 352 7.06 13.56 -2.22
CA ILE A 352 7.08 14.17 -3.54
C ILE A 352 8.53 14.24 -4.00
N ASN A 353 8.89 13.44 -5.00
CA ASN A 353 10.22 13.54 -5.60
C ASN A 353 10.20 14.60 -6.70
N LEU A 354 10.88 15.72 -6.52
CA LEU A 354 11.02 16.70 -7.61
C LEU A 354 12.00 16.14 -8.64
N THR A 355 11.50 15.33 -9.57
CA THR A 355 12.29 14.94 -10.73
C THR A 355 12.52 16.18 -11.59
N THR A 356 13.73 16.73 -11.53
CA THR A 356 14.15 17.80 -12.44
C THR A 356 14.57 17.15 -13.74
N TRP A 357 13.86 17.46 -14.82
CA TRP A 357 14.24 17.03 -16.16
C TRP A 357 15.10 18.11 -16.80
N THR A 358 16.40 17.86 -16.88
CA THR A 358 17.31 18.73 -17.64
C THR A 358 17.35 18.23 -19.07
N PHE A 359 16.78 19.00 -20.00
CA PHE A 359 16.92 18.73 -21.42
C PHE A 359 18.09 19.57 -21.94
N LYS A 360 19.15 18.88 -22.36
CA LYS A 360 20.24 19.53 -23.07
C LYS A 360 19.88 19.59 -24.56
N VAL A 361 19.61 20.78 -25.07
CA VAL A 361 19.39 20.99 -26.50
C VAL A 361 20.76 21.13 -27.16
N GLU A 362 21.28 20.05 -27.73
CA GLU A 362 22.63 20.02 -28.29
C GLU A 362 22.72 20.56 -29.73
N ASP A 363 21.60 20.70 -30.42
CA ASP A 363 21.56 21.23 -31.78
C ASP A 363 21.07 22.67 -31.82
N ARG A 364 21.85 23.52 -32.52
CA ARG A 364 21.39 24.84 -32.93
C ARG A 364 20.22 24.64 -33.88
N ILE A 365 19.00 24.72 -33.35
CA ILE A 365 17.85 25.07 -34.15
C ILE A 365 18.17 26.47 -34.68
N LYS A 366 18.65 26.56 -35.93
CA LYS A 366 18.61 27.84 -36.64
C LYS A 366 17.12 28.20 -36.67
N PRO A 367 16.70 29.30 -36.02
CA PRO A 367 15.34 29.76 -36.21
C PRO A 367 15.21 30.00 -37.70
N ASP A 368 14.32 29.27 -38.35
CA ASP A 368 13.89 29.65 -39.69
C ASP A 368 13.20 31.02 -39.53
N GLU A 369 13.84 32.08 -40.02
CA GLU A 369 13.37 33.47 -39.84
C GLU A 369 11.92 33.64 -40.35
N GLU A 370 11.49 32.83 -41.33
CA GLU A 370 10.10 32.83 -41.81
C GLU A 370 9.10 32.30 -40.76
N LEU A 371 9.47 31.30 -39.97
CA LEU A 371 8.61 30.73 -38.93
C LEU A 371 8.49 31.64 -37.71
N PHE A 372 9.55 32.39 -37.39
CA PHE A 372 9.54 33.36 -36.30
C PHE A 372 8.63 34.55 -36.63
N HIS A 373 8.68 35.06 -37.86
CA HIS A 373 7.80 36.14 -38.31
C HIS A 373 6.33 35.69 -38.44
N ALA A 374 6.06 34.44 -38.83
CA ALA A 374 4.69 33.91 -38.87
C ALA A 374 4.05 33.75 -37.47
N ALA A 375 4.86 33.44 -36.44
CA ALA A 375 4.39 33.35 -35.05
C ALA A 375 4.16 34.74 -34.42
N GLU A 376 4.98 35.74 -34.79
CA GLU A 376 4.85 37.12 -34.33
C GLU A 376 3.58 37.79 -34.87
N PHE A 377 3.21 37.50 -36.12
CA PHE A 377 2.01 38.03 -36.77
C PHE A 377 0.70 37.51 -36.13
N HIS A 378 0.69 36.29 -35.59
CA HIS A 378 -0.48 35.74 -34.90
C HIS A 378 -0.64 36.21 -33.45
N ARG A 379 0.37 36.88 -32.87
CA ARG A 379 0.34 37.32 -31.47
C ARG A 379 -0.28 38.71 -31.28
N GLN A 380 -0.50 39.47 -32.37
CA GLN A 380 -1.08 40.81 -32.30
C GLN A 380 -2.62 40.87 -32.41
N GLU A 381 -3.29 39.76 -32.71
CA GLU A 381 -4.75 39.67 -32.77
C GLU A 381 -5.28 38.60 -31.81
N ASP A 382 -5.16 38.80 -30.50
CA ASP A 382 -6.22 38.46 -29.52
C ASP A 382 -5.71 38.71 -28.11
N THR A 383 -6.18 39.79 -27.49
CA THR A 383 -5.98 40.04 -26.06
C THR A 383 -7.16 39.48 -25.29
N GLY A 384 -7.10 38.18 -25.01
CA GLY A 384 -7.92 37.56 -23.96
C GLY A 384 -8.35 36.14 -24.27
N LEU A 385 -7.72 35.17 -23.60
CA LEU A 385 -8.28 33.89 -23.08
C LEU A 385 -7.15 32.84 -22.93
N GLY A 386 -6.50 32.81 -21.76
CA GLY A 386 -5.29 32.00 -21.48
C GLY A 386 -5.42 30.47 -21.48
N LEU A 387 -6.61 29.90 -21.71
CA LEU A 387 -6.79 28.44 -21.88
C LEU A 387 -6.77 28.00 -23.35
N THR A 388 -7.11 28.91 -24.27
CA THR A 388 -7.05 28.65 -25.70
C THR A 388 -5.60 28.64 -26.20
N GLU A 389 -4.71 29.38 -25.52
CA GLU A 389 -3.31 29.55 -25.88
C GLU A 389 -2.50 28.25 -25.75
N THR A 390 -2.71 27.44 -24.70
CA THR A 390 -1.98 26.17 -24.54
C THR A 390 -2.37 25.16 -25.64
N PHE A 391 -3.65 25.13 -26.02
CA PHE A 391 -4.13 24.30 -27.13
C PHE A 391 -3.67 24.81 -28.50
N THR A 392 -3.55 26.13 -28.65
CA THR A 392 -3.13 26.76 -29.92
C THR A 392 -1.62 26.65 -30.11
N ALA A 393 -0.83 26.78 -29.05
CA ALA A 393 0.61 26.48 -29.04
C ALA A 393 0.88 25.00 -29.37
N SER A 394 0.07 24.08 -28.84
CA SER A 394 0.13 22.65 -29.17
C SER A 394 -0.21 22.38 -30.65
N ARG A 395 -1.18 23.11 -31.22
CA ARG A 395 -1.53 23.05 -32.64
C ARG A 395 -0.46 23.69 -33.54
N GLY A 396 0.19 24.75 -33.09
CA GLY A 396 1.35 25.36 -33.76
C GLY A 396 2.52 24.40 -33.84
N LEU A 397 2.82 23.70 -32.74
CA LEU A 397 3.83 22.64 -32.68
C LEU A 397 3.50 21.48 -33.63
N LEU A 398 2.22 21.08 -33.72
CA LEU A 398 1.76 20.06 -34.67
C LEU A 398 1.94 20.48 -36.14
N ARG A 399 1.70 21.76 -36.46
CA ARG A 399 1.93 22.29 -37.81
C ARG A 399 3.43 22.28 -38.14
N LEU A 400 4.27 22.69 -37.18
CA LEU A 400 5.73 22.67 -37.29
C LEU A 400 6.26 21.25 -37.53
N ILE A 401 5.78 20.26 -36.77
CA ILE A 401 6.16 18.85 -36.92
C ILE A 401 5.69 18.31 -38.29
N SER A 402 4.51 18.73 -38.76
CA SER A 402 4.00 18.31 -40.06
C SER A 402 4.70 18.95 -41.26
N SER A 403 5.30 20.14 -41.09
CA SER A 403 6.07 20.81 -42.14
C SER A 403 7.53 20.35 -42.23
N LEU A 404 8.06 19.68 -41.20
CA LEU A 404 9.48 19.32 -41.08
C LEU A 404 9.84 17.89 -41.54
N GLY A 405 8.96 17.11 -42.18
CA GLY A 405 9.28 15.72 -42.52
C GLY A 405 8.69 15.19 -43.82
N SER A 406 9.56 14.81 -44.76
CA SER A 406 9.21 13.91 -45.87
C SER A 406 9.29 12.43 -45.44
N LEU A 407 8.25 11.70 -45.84
CA LEU A 407 8.10 10.23 -46.03
C LEU A 407 8.12 9.27 -44.81
N SER A 408 6.97 8.58 -44.68
CA SER A 408 6.59 7.39 -43.88
C SER A 408 6.60 7.42 -42.34
N ASP A 409 7.65 7.87 -41.65
CA ASP A 409 7.72 7.71 -40.18
C ASP A 409 6.84 8.72 -39.41
N THR A 410 6.59 9.88 -40.01
CA THR A 410 5.76 10.96 -39.44
C THR A 410 4.29 10.57 -39.32
N LYS A 411 3.76 9.73 -40.22
CA LYS A 411 2.36 9.27 -40.14
C LYS A 411 2.15 8.30 -38.98
N ILE A 412 3.11 7.42 -38.72
CA ILE A 412 3.02 6.43 -37.62
C ILE A 412 3.14 7.17 -36.28
N GLN A 413 4.06 8.12 -36.16
CA GLN A 413 4.22 8.92 -34.94
C GLN A 413 3.05 9.88 -34.70
N THR A 414 2.48 10.49 -35.75
CA THR A 414 1.30 11.37 -35.62
C THR A 414 0.07 10.58 -35.18
N VAL A 415 -0.14 9.36 -35.70
CA VAL A 415 -1.25 8.49 -35.28
C VAL A 415 -1.06 7.98 -33.86
N PHE A 416 0.17 7.61 -33.48
CA PHE A 416 0.48 7.19 -32.11
C PHE A 416 0.25 8.34 -31.12
N TYR A 417 0.72 9.54 -31.45
CA TYR A 417 0.58 10.73 -30.61
C TYR A 417 -0.87 11.25 -30.55
N GLN A 418 -1.64 11.18 -31.64
CA GLN A 418 -3.09 11.49 -31.63
C GLN A 418 -3.90 10.53 -30.77
N ARG A 419 -3.50 9.25 -30.71
CA ARG A 419 -4.11 8.26 -29.81
C ARG A 419 -3.74 8.53 -28.35
N THR A 420 -2.49 8.89 -28.07
CA THR A 420 -2.05 9.29 -26.73
C THR A 420 -2.71 10.59 -26.26
N LEU A 421 -2.88 11.58 -27.14
CA LEU A 421 -3.59 12.83 -26.86
C LEU A 421 -5.10 12.60 -26.65
N SER A 422 -5.73 11.72 -27.42
CA SER A 422 -7.14 11.34 -27.18
C SER A 422 -7.31 10.61 -25.85
N ALA A 423 -6.35 9.77 -25.46
CA ALA A 423 -6.33 9.12 -24.16
C ALA A 423 -6.10 10.11 -23.01
N LEU A 424 -5.20 11.09 -23.19
CA LEU A 424 -4.94 12.17 -22.23
C LEU A 424 -6.10 13.18 -22.14
N ALA A 425 -6.83 13.43 -23.23
CA ALA A 425 -8.03 14.25 -23.23
C ALA A 425 -9.17 13.59 -22.42
N GLY A 426 -9.30 12.27 -22.50
CA GLY A 426 -10.20 11.51 -21.61
C GLY A 426 -9.80 11.56 -20.14
N VAL A 427 -8.50 11.71 -19.84
CA VAL A 427 -7.98 11.93 -18.47
C VAL A 427 -8.20 13.39 -18.01
N SER A 428 -8.10 14.36 -18.91
CA SER A 428 -8.31 15.80 -18.66
C SER A 428 -9.75 16.13 -18.21
N GLU A 429 -10.74 15.43 -18.73
CA GLU A 429 -12.15 15.61 -18.31
C GLU A 429 -12.39 15.20 -16.85
N LEU A 430 -11.62 14.22 -16.35
CA LEU A 430 -11.57 13.82 -14.94
C LEU A 430 -10.72 14.78 -14.09
N PHE A 431 -9.64 15.33 -14.67
CA PHE A 431 -8.69 16.22 -13.99
C PHE A 431 -9.23 17.65 -13.79
N THR A 432 -10.07 18.14 -14.71
CA THR A 432 -10.62 19.51 -14.69
C THR A 432 -11.57 19.74 -13.51
N ARG A 433 -12.16 18.67 -12.92
CA ARG A 433 -13.01 18.79 -11.73
C ARG A 433 -12.25 19.04 -10.42
N TYR A 434 -10.94 18.80 -10.37
CA TYR A 434 -10.16 18.89 -9.12
C TYR A 434 -9.19 20.07 -9.04
N PHE A 435 -8.92 20.79 -10.14
CA PHE A 435 -7.76 21.69 -10.23
C PHE A 435 -8.08 23.20 -10.29
N SER A 436 -9.23 23.66 -9.80
CA SER A 436 -9.52 25.12 -9.75
C SER A 436 -8.74 25.86 -8.65
N SER A 437 -8.12 25.15 -7.70
CA SER A 437 -7.46 25.77 -6.54
C SER A 437 -5.95 26.03 -6.71
N PHE A 438 -5.31 25.56 -7.79
CA PHE A 438 -3.85 25.64 -7.93
C PHE A 438 -3.34 26.87 -8.69
N ILE A 439 -4.20 27.60 -9.40
CA ILE A 439 -3.79 28.68 -10.32
C ILE A 439 -3.50 30.03 -9.64
N LYS A 440 -3.74 30.19 -8.32
CA LYS A 440 -3.41 31.45 -7.63
C LYS A 440 -1.94 31.63 -7.23
N ILE A 441 -1.09 30.62 -7.40
CA ILE A 441 0.30 30.67 -6.89
C ILE A 441 1.33 31.01 -7.98
N VAL A 442 0.98 30.92 -9.27
CA VAL A 442 1.93 31.19 -10.37
C VAL A 442 1.90 32.64 -10.86
N GLU A 443 0.90 33.44 -10.50
CA GLU A 443 0.76 34.84 -10.97
C GLU A 443 1.74 35.84 -10.33
N ASN A 444 2.55 35.47 -9.33
CA ASN A 444 3.40 36.41 -8.61
C ASN A 444 4.91 36.33 -8.89
N TRP A 445 5.38 35.54 -9.86
CA TRP A 445 6.82 35.27 -10.03
C TRP A 445 7.46 35.61 -11.38
N ALA A 446 6.87 36.47 -12.21
CA ALA A 446 7.57 36.96 -13.41
C ALA A 446 7.12 38.35 -13.86
N VAL A 447 7.61 39.39 -13.18
CA VAL A 447 7.61 40.76 -13.70
C VAL A 447 9.01 41.35 -13.45
N TRP A 448 9.80 41.32 -14.54
CA TRP A 448 10.92 42.22 -14.89
C TRP A 448 12.28 42.04 -14.20
N ASP A 449 13.29 41.66 -14.98
CA ASP A 449 14.40 42.58 -15.31
C ASP A 449 15.27 42.14 -16.51
N VAL A 450 15.47 43.09 -17.42
CA VAL A 450 16.61 43.32 -18.33
C VAL A 450 16.91 42.29 -19.44
N PHE A 451 16.39 42.58 -20.64
CA PHE A 451 17.13 42.41 -21.89
C PHE A 451 17.85 43.72 -22.21
N GLN A 452 19.18 43.75 -22.16
CA GLN A 452 19.98 44.40 -23.21
C GLN A 452 21.36 43.74 -23.35
N SER A 453 21.65 43.38 -24.61
CA SER A 453 22.95 43.13 -25.23
C SER A 453 23.85 42.04 -24.63
N PHE A 454 23.99 40.91 -25.32
CA PHE A 454 25.26 40.50 -25.95
C PHE A 454 25.05 39.31 -26.90
N ARG A 455 25.69 39.37 -28.08
CA ARG A 455 25.94 38.21 -28.95
C ARG A 455 27.03 37.34 -28.31
N SER A 456 26.79 36.03 -28.18
CA SER A 456 27.62 34.92 -28.69
C SER A 456 27.38 33.64 -27.89
N HIS A 457 27.03 32.57 -28.61
CA HIS A 457 27.11 31.14 -28.26
C HIS A 457 27.17 30.74 -26.78
N ALA A 458 26.02 30.30 -26.26
CA ALA A 458 25.96 29.29 -25.21
C ALA A 458 24.82 28.32 -25.57
N SER A 459 25.03 27.02 -25.38
CA SER A 459 23.95 26.05 -25.31
C SER A 459 23.04 26.44 -24.15
N GLU A 460 21.80 26.85 -24.44
CA GLU A 460 20.84 27.14 -23.38
C GLU A 460 20.28 25.80 -22.86
N GLU A 461 20.51 25.50 -21.58
CA GLU A 461 19.85 24.38 -20.91
C GLU A 461 18.41 24.78 -20.58
N LEU A 462 17.45 24.04 -21.12
CA LEU A 462 16.06 24.17 -20.73
C LEU A 462 15.81 23.21 -19.55
N VAL A 463 15.58 23.78 -18.37
CA VAL A 463 15.20 23.03 -17.17
C VAL A 463 13.68 23.06 -17.03
N ILE A 464 13.02 21.92 -17.14
CA ILE A 464 11.58 21.78 -16.92
C ILE A 464 11.37 21.11 -15.56
N TYR A 465 10.74 21.82 -14.64
CA TYR A 465 10.30 21.26 -13.37
C TYR A 465 8.93 20.62 -13.55
N SER A 466 8.84 19.31 -13.31
CA SER A 466 7.56 18.59 -13.24
C SER A 466 7.43 17.95 -11.86
N PRO A 467 6.42 18.29 -11.06
CA PRO A 467 6.15 17.59 -9.82
C PRO A 467 5.65 16.19 -10.13
N LEU A 468 6.57 15.22 -10.14
CA LEU A 468 6.25 13.80 -10.17
C LEU A 468 6.18 13.32 -8.73
N ILE A 469 4.97 13.05 -8.25
CA ILE A 469 4.85 12.35 -6.97
C ILE A 469 5.45 10.95 -7.19
N GLN A 470 6.51 10.58 -6.48
CA GLN A 470 7.09 9.21 -6.47
C GLN A 470 6.89 8.56 -5.08
N CYS A 471 7.21 7.29 -4.94
CA CYS A 471 6.84 6.50 -3.77
C CYS A 471 8.01 5.68 -3.21
N LEU A 472 7.92 5.39 -1.91
CA LEU A 472 8.87 4.54 -1.20
C LEU A 472 8.58 3.06 -1.50
N GLU A 473 9.26 2.46 -2.47
CA GLU A 473 9.28 0.99 -2.51
C GLU A 473 10.18 0.51 -1.37
N LEU A 474 9.58 -0.15 -0.37
CA LEU A 474 10.29 -0.76 0.74
C LEU A 474 10.55 -2.22 0.41
N LYS A 475 11.82 -2.59 0.27
CA LYS A 475 12.15 -4.02 0.31
C LYS A 475 11.74 -4.57 1.67
N SER A 476 10.89 -5.59 1.64
CA SER A 476 10.82 -6.52 2.76
C SER A 476 12.25 -6.98 3.03
N PRO A 477 12.72 -6.97 4.29
CA PRO A 477 14.00 -7.54 4.67
C PRO A 477 13.93 -9.06 4.48
N ILE A 478 14.07 -9.52 3.24
CA ILE A 478 14.25 -10.91 2.83
C ILE A 478 15.42 -10.94 1.86
#